data_AF-Q7MSH7-F1
#
_entry.id   AF-Q7MSH7-F1
#
_cell.length_a   1.000
_cell.length_b   1.000
_cell.length_c   1.000
_cell.angle_alpha   90.00
_cell.angle_beta   90.00
_cell.angle_gamma   90.00
#
_symmetry.space_group_name_H-M   'P 1'
#
loop_
_entity.id
_entity.type
_entity.pdbx_description
1 polymer ?
#
loop_
_entity_poly.entity_id
_entity_poly.type
_entity_poly.pdbx_seq_one_letter_code
_entity_poly.pdbx_strand_id
1 'polypeptide(L)'
;MALLFLGVLSLALWRYFHRPLNPKERALEALRALDPSKPKSFAYGFSRYGALILGDSLELKERYEKLVHQLEPHKYRASVPPLKASLLEEFWVFVEMAK
;
A
#
# COMPACT_ATOMS: atom_id res chain seq x y z
N MET A 1 42.02 -10.54 12.21
CA MET A 1 41.47 -9.31 11.59
C MET A 1 40.41 -9.61 10.53
N ALA A 2 40.69 -10.39 9.49
CA ALA A 2 39.73 -10.69 8.41
C ALA A 2 38.40 -11.33 8.89
N LEU A 3 38.47 -12.28 9.83
CA LEU A 3 37.27 -12.93 10.41
C LEU A 3 36.40 -11.99 11.25
N LEU A 4 37.01 -11.04 11.98
CA LEU A 4 36.28 -10.00 12.72
C LEU A 4 35.60 -9.03 11.77
N PHE A 5 36.28 -8.66 10.67
CA PHE A 5 35.70 -7.81 9.63
C PHE A 5 34.49 -8.49 8.96
N LEU A 6 34.61 -9.77 8.60
CA LEU A 6 33.52 -10.58 8.05
C LEU A 6 32.34 -10.72 9.03
N GLY A 7 32.61 -10.91 10.31
CA GLY A 7 31.57 -10.96 11.35
C GLY A 7 30.82 -9.64 11.50
N VAL A 8 31.55 -8.51 11.50
CA VAL A 8 30.93 -7.17 11.57
C VAL A 8 30.13 -6.88 10.29
N LEU A 9 30.66 -7.25 9.12
CA LEU A 9 29.98 -7.03 7.84
C LEU A 9 28.66 -7.82 7.74
N SER A 10 28.69 -9.09 8.14
CA SER A 10 27.50 -9.95 8.13
C SER A 10 26.44 -9.48 9.13
N LEU A 11 26.84 -9.00 10.31
CA LEU A 11 25.92 -8.44 11.31
C LEU A 11 25.31 -7.10 10.85
N ALA A 12 26.10 -6.25 10.19
CA ALA A 12 25.62 -5.00 9.59
C ALA A 12 24.61 -5.25 8.46
N LEU A 13 24.90 -6.22 7.58
CA LEU A 13 23.99 -6.61 6.50
C LEU A 13 22.67 -7.17 7.06
N TRP A 14 22.75 -8.08 8.03
CA TRP A 14 21.55 -8.65 8.67
C TRP A 14 20.66 -7.55 9.28
N ARG A 15 21.26 -6.58 9.96
CA ARG A 15 20.53 -5.47 10.58
C ARG A 15 19.94 -4.49 9.55
N TYR A 16 20.61 -4.31 8.41
CA TYR A 16 20.08 -3.53 7.29
C TYR A 16 18.87 -4.20 6.63
N PHE A 17 18.94 -5.51 6.39
CA PHE A 17 17.85 -6.27 5.77
C PHE A 17 16.70 -6.61 6.73
N HIS A 18 16.92 -6.59 8.04
CA HIS A 18 15.88 -6.85 9.05
C HIS A 18 15.49 -5.59 9.82
N ARG A 19 15.68 -4.41 9.21
CA ARG A 19 15.10 -3.18 9.77
C ARG A 19 13.56 -3.34 9.83
N PRO A 20 12.92 -3.06 10.96
CA PRO A 20 11.47 -3.14 11.05
C PRO A 20 10.86 -2.08 10.12
N LEU A 21 9.94 -2.50 9.26
CA LEU A 21 9.20 -1.58 8.40
C LEU A 21 8.39 -0.61 9.26
N ASN A 22 8.47 0.67 8.92
CA ASN A 22 7.64 1.69 9.56
C ASN A 22 6.16 1.53 9.13
N PRO A 23 5.20 2.15 9.85
CA PRO A 23 3.77 1.99 9.54
C PRO A 23 3.40 2.36 8.09
N LYS A 24 4.05 3.37 7.51
CA LYS A 24 3.83 3.82 6.12
C LYS A 24 4.31 2.75 5.13
N GLU A 25 5.52 2.24 5.31
CA GLU A 25 6.12 1.18 4.49
C GLU A 25 5.23 -0.08 4.51
N ARG A 26 4.75 -0.49 5.70
CA ARG A 26 3.82 -1.64 5.84
C ARG A 26 2.49 -1.40 5.12
N ALA A 27 1.95 -0.19 5.20
CA ALA A 27 0.70 0.15 4.52
C ALA A 27 0.87 0.13 2.99
N LEU A 28 2.01 0.62 2.47
CA LEU A 28 2.36 0.55 1.05
C LEU A 28 2.50 -0.89 0.55
N GLU A 29 3.15 -1.78 1.32
CA GLU A 29 3.21 -3.20 0.99
C GLU A 29 1.82 -3.85 0.99
N ALA A 30 0.99 -3.53 1.99
CA ALA A 30 -0.37 -4.04 2.08
C ALA A 30 -1.23 -3.58 0.90
N LEU A 31 -1.08 -2.33 0.43
CA LEU A 31 -1.75 -1.84 -0.77
C LEU A 31 -1.29 -2.60 -2.03
N ARG A 32 0.02 -2.79 -2.22
CA ARG A 32 0.55 -3.54 -3.37
C ARG A 32 0.10 -4.99 -3.40
N ALA A 33 -0.19 -5.58 -2.25
CA ALA A 33 -0.67 -6.95 -2.11
C ALA A 33 -2.20 -7.10 -2.32
N LEU A 34 -2.94 -6.01 -2.56
CA LEU A 34 -4.38 -6.09 -2.76
C LEU A 34 -4.72 -6.81 -4.07
N ASP A 35 -5.67 -7.74 -3.98
CA ASP A 35 -6.15 -8.53 -5.10
C ASP A 35 -7.35 -7.86 -5.79
N PRO A 36 -7.20 -7.33 -7.02
CA PRO A 36 -8.27 -6.65 -7.73
C PRO A 36 -9.39 -7.60 -8.20
N SER A 37 -9.15 -8.92 -8.21
CA SER A 37 -10.19 -9.92 -8.50
C SER A 37 -11.21 -10.07 -7.38
N LYS A 38 -10.93 -9.48 -6.20
CA LYS A 38 -11.82 -9.45 -5.03
C LYS A 38 -12.22 -8.00 -4.69
N PRO A 39 -13.15 -7.38 -5.46
CA PRO A 39 -13.46 -5.95 -5.34
C PRO A 39 -13.82 -5.47 -3.94
N LYS A 40 -14.54 -6.29 -3.16
CA LYS A 40 -14.93 -5.97 -1.79
C LYS A 40 -13.71 -5.91 -0.86
N SER A 41 -12.89 -6.96 -0.87
CA SER A 41 -11.65 -7.02 -0.09
C SER A 41 -10.68 -5.91 -0.51
N PHE A 42 -10.59 -5.64 -1.81
CA PHE A 42 -9.81 -4.55 -2.36
C PHE A 42 -10.27 -3.19 -1.81
N ALA A 43 -11.57 -2.89 -1.88
CA ALA A 43 -12.13 -1.62 -1.39
C ALA A 43 -11.92 -1.42 0.12
N TYR A 44 -12.12 -2.46 0.93
CA TYR A 44 -11.83 -2.40 2.38
C TYR A 44 -10.33 -2.21 2.65
N GLY A 45 -9.48 -2.97 1.94
CA GLY A 45 -8.03 -2.86 2.06
C GLY A 45 -7.54 -1.46 1.70
N PHE A 46 -7.99 -0.92 0.57
CA PHE A 46 -7.63 0.42 0.13
C PHE A 46 -8.05 1.49 1.15
N SER A 47 -9.30 1.49 1.60
CA SER A 47 -9.75 2.47 2.62
C SER A 47 -8.92 2.38 3.91
N ARG A 48 -8.51 1.18 4.32
CA ARG A 48 -7.75 0.99 5.56
C ARG A 48 -6.29 1.44 5.42
N TYR A 49 -5.60 0.98 4.38
CA TYR A 49 -4.16 1.20 4.24
C TYR A 49 -3.83 2.52 3.53
N GLY A 50 -4.70 3.01 2.65
CA GLY A 50 -4.53 4.30 1.97
C GLY A 50 -4.54 5.49 2.94
N ALA A 51 -5.40 5.44 3.97
CA ALA A 51 -5.44 6.47 5.01
C ALA A 51 -4.13 6.62 5.80
N LEU A 52 -3.33 5.55 5.89
CA LEU A 52 -2.09 5.53 6.67
C LEU A 52 -0.89 6.19 5.96
N ILE A 53 -1.03 6.53 4.67
CA ILE A 53 0.09 7.00 3.84
C ILE A 53 -0.12 8.41 3.25
N LEU A 54 -1.19 9.10 3.64
CA LEU A 54 -1.54 10.44 3.11
C LEU A 54 -0.54 11.53 3.51
N GLY A 55 -0.04 11.47 4.76
CA GLY A 55 0.80 12.53 5.32
C GLY A 55 0.15 13.91 5.22
N ASP A 56 0.94 14.92 4.84
CA ASP A 56 0.49 16.31 4.65
C ASP A 56 0.20 16.67 3.18
N SER A 57 0.34 15.72 2.25
CA SER A 57 0.12 15.96 0.82
C SER A 57 -1.37 16.13 0.52
N LEU A 58 -1.77 17.35 0.13
CA LEU A 58 -3.15 17.64 -0.28
C LEU A 58 -3.54 16.82 -1.52
N GLU A 59 -2.65 16.69 -2.51
CA GLU A 59 -2.92 15.93 -3.73
C GLU A 59 -3.18 14.44 -3.42
N LEU A 60 -2.40 13.84 -2.51
CA LEU A 60 -2.63 12.44 -2.10
C LEU A 60 -3.97 12.28 -1.37
N LYS A 61 -4.36 13.25 -0.54
CA LYS A 61 -5.65 13.26 0.16
C LYS A 61 -6.81 13.31 -0.83
N GLU A 62 -6.77 14.23 -1.79
CA GLU A 62 -7.82 14.37 -2.81
C GLU A 62 -7.96 13.09 -3.66
N ARG A 63 -6.84 12.51 -4.11
CA ARG A 63 -6.86 11.23 -4.86
C ARG A 63 -7.39 10.08 -4.02
N TYR A 64 -6.99 10.00 -2.75
CA TYR A 64 -7.49 8.99 -1.83
C TYR A 64 -9.01 9.10 -1.67
N GLU A 65 -9.53 10.29 -1.40
CA GLU A 65 -10.97 10.52 -1.22
C GLU A 65 -11.76 10.15 -2.48
N LYS A 66 -11.26 10.56 -3.66
CA LYS A 66 -11.85 10.20 -4.95
C LYS A 66 -11.93 8.68 -5.12
N LEU A 67 -10.83 7.97 -4.88
CA LEU A 67 -10.76 6.51 -4.99
C LEU A 67 -11.65 5.81 -3.97
N VAL A 68 -11.70 6.29 -2.72
CA VAL A 68 -12.59 5.74 -1.68
C VAL A 68 -14.04 5.87 -2.09
N HIS A 69 -14.45 7.05 -2.58
CA HIS A 69 -15.82 7.28 -3.05
C HIS A 69 -16.19 6.38 -4.23
N GLN A 70 -15.27 6.17 -5.18
CA GLN A 70 -15.48 5.24 -6.30
C GLN A 70 -15.55 3.77 -5.86
N LEU A 71 -14.80 3.40 -4.81
CA LEU A 71 -14.76 2.04 -4.26
C LEU A 71 -15.88 1.75 -3.25
N GLU A 72 -16.53 2.77 -2.71
CA GLU A 72 -17.57 2.64 -1.69
C GLU A 72 -18.73 1.70 -2.09
N PRO A 73 -19.28 1.76 -3.33
CA PRO A 73 -20.32 0.83 -3.77
C PRO A 73 -19.89 -0.64 -3.73
N HIS A 74 -18.59 -0.91 -3.80
CA HIS A 74 -18.03 -2.27 -3.76
C HIS A 74 -17.92 -2.83 -2.33
N LYS A 75 -18.10 -2.01 -1.28
CA LYS A 75 -18.01 -2.46 0.12
C LYS A 75 -19.31 -3.11 0.63
N TYR A 76 -20.46 -2.59 0.20
CA TYR A 76 -21.75 -2.94 0.81
C TYR A 76 -22.66 -3.82 -0.05
N ARG A 77 -22.43 -3.94 -1.36
CA ARG A 77 -23.25 -4.80 -2.23
C ARG A 77 -22.92 -6.29 -2.03
N ALA A 78 -23.95 -7.13 -2.07
CA ALA A 78 -23.81 -8.59 -1.98
C ALA A 78 -23.20 -9.20 -3.26
N SER A 79 -23.62 -8.71 -4.42
CA SER A 79 -22.99 -8.99 -5.71
C SER A 79 -22.29 -7.72 -6.19
N VAL A 80 -20.97 -7.81 -6.32
CA VAL A 80 -20.11 -6.66 -6.62
C VAL A 80 -19.54 -6.84 -8.02
N PRO A 81 -19.75 -5.90 -8.95
CA PRO A 81 -19.15 -5.99 -10.27
C PRO A 81 -17.62 -5.91 -10.17
N PRO A 82 -16.89 -6.47 -11.16
CA PRO A 82 -15.44 -6.31 -11.25
C PRO A 82 -15.02 -4.84 -11.23
N LEU A 83 -13.82 -4.57 -10.71
CA LEU A 83 -13.26 -3.22 -10.73
C LEU A 83 -12.97 -2.81 -12.19
N LYS A 84 -13.33 -1.57 -12.54
CA LYS A 84 -13.03 -1.02 -13.87
C LYS A 84 -11.51 -0.84 -14.02
N ALA A 85 -10.98 -1.06 -15.22
CA ALA A 85 -9.56 -0.88 -15.51
C ALA A 85 -9.08 0.53 -15.14
N SER A 86 -9.86 1.57 -15.46
CA SER A 86 -9.55 2.96 -15.11
C SER A 86 -9.38 3.19 -13.60
N LEU A 87 -10.15 2.48 -12.77
CA LEU A 87 -10.06 2.57 -11.31
C LEU A 87 -8.77 1.93 -10.78
N LEU A 88 -8.34 0.83 -11.42
CA LEU A 88 -7.08 0.18 -11.09
C LEU A 88 -5.88 1.04 -11.51
N GLU A 89 -5.95 1.71 -12.66
CA GLU A 89 -4.94 2.68 -13.09
C GLU A 89 -4.82 3.83 -12.08
N GLU A 90 -5.95 4.45 -11.69
CA GLU A 90 -5.94 5.51 -10.68
C GLU A 90 -5.37 5.04 -9.33
N PHE A 91 -5.68 3.80 -8.93
CA PHE A 91 -5.10 3.18 -7.74
C PHE A 91 -3.59 3.03 -7.84
N TRP A 92 -3.05 2.53 -8.96
CA TRP A 92 -1.60 2.37 -9.11
C TRP A 92 -0.86 3.71 -9.14
N VAL A 93 -1.45 4.73 -9.75
CA VAL A 93 -0.93 6.10 -9.68
C VAL A 93 -0.86 6.58 -8.24
N PHE A 94 -1.91 6.36 -7.44
CA PHE A 94 -1.89 6.69 -6.01
C PHE A 94 -0.78 5.97 -5.25
N VAL A 95 -0.59 4.66 -5.48
CA VAL A 95 0.45 3.85 -4.82
C VAL A 95 1.85 4.35 -5.19
N GLU A 96 2.10 4.69 -6.45
CA GLU A 96 3.40 5.21 -6.91
C GLU A 96 3.70 6.60 -6.35
N MET A 97 2.70 7.48 -6.27
CA MET A 97 2.86 8.81 -5.67
C MET A 97 3.15 8.75 -4.16
N ALA A 98 2.64 7.73 -3.47
CA ALA A 98 2.79 7.62 -2.03
C ALA A 98 4.14 7.03 -1.58
N LYS A 99 4.94 6.49 -2.51
CA LYS A 99 6.28 5.92 -2.28
C LYS A 99 7.22 6.96 -1.70
#